data_AF-A0A165D8X3-F1
#
_entry.id   AF-A0A165D8X3-F1
#
_cell.length_a   1.000
_cell.length_b   1.000
_cell.length_c   1.000
_cell.angle_alpha   90.00
_cell.angle_beta   90.00
_cell.angle_gamma   90.00
#
_symmetry.space_group_name_H-M   'P 1'
#
loop_
_entity.id
_entity.type
_entity.pdbx_description
1 polymer ?
#
loop_
_entity_poly.entity_id
_entity_poly.type
_entity_poly.pdbx_seq_one_letter_code
_entity_poly.pdbx_strand_id
1 'polypeptide(L)' 'IKWSELENAMRASGFDVVPIAGTAVRFRPRDERDRPVVLYRPHPGKELSPLKVKEVARVLGRRYGW' A
#
# COMPACT_ATOMS: atom_id res chain seq x y z
N ILE A 1 -10.79 6.13 4.26
CA ILE A 1 -9.52 6.06 5.01
C ILE A 1 -8.51 6.99 4.37
N LYS A 2 -7.69 7.67 5.16
CA LYS A 2 -6.59 8.49 4.64
C LYS A 2 -5.48 7.59 4.11
N TRP A 3 -4.80 8.01 3.05
CA TRP A 3 -3.64 7.29 2.53
C TRP A 3 -2.55 7.09 3.60
N SER A 4 -2.34 8.09 4.46
CA SER A 4 -1.39 8.01 5.58
C SER A 4 -1.73 6.91 6.58
N GLU A 5 -3.02 6.60 6.78
CA GLU A 5 -3.45 5.51 7.67
C GLU A 5 -3.05 4.15 7.09
N LEU A 6 -3.21 3.97 5.77
CA LEU A 6 -2.71 2.78 5.07
C LEU A 6 -1.18 2.66 5.20
N GLU A 7 -0.43 3.74 4.96
CA GLU A 7 1.03 3.69 5.11
C GLU A 7 1.45 3.30 6.53
N ASN A 8 0.79 3.87 7.55
CA ASN A 8 1.09 3.56 8.94
C ASN A 8 0.75 2.11 9.29
N ALA A 9 -0.39 1.59 8.81
CA ALA A 9 -0.76 0.19 8.99
C ALA A 9 0.26 -0.77 8.34
N MET A 10 0.72 -0.43 7.13
CA MET A 10 1.75 -1.22 6.44
C MET A 10 3.08 -1.19 7.21
N ARG A 11 3.53 -0.03 7.69
CA ARG A 11 4.73 0.10 8.54
C ARG A 11 4.60 -0.73 9.82
N ALA A 12 3.46 -0.66 10.49
CA ALA A 12 3.18 -1.44 11.70
C ALA A 12 3.19 -2.95 11.43
N SER A 13 2.85 -3.37 10.21
CA SER A 13 2.91 -4.77 9.76
C SER A 13 4.29 -5.20 9.26
N GLY A 14 5.32 -4.35 9.42
CA GLY A 14 6.70 -4.67 9.07
C GLY A 14 7.09 -4.34 7.63
N PHE A 15 6.30 -3.55 6.90
CA PHE A 15 6.68 -3.10 5.56
C PHE A 15 7.49 -1.80 5.59
N ASP A 16 8.51 -1.71 4.76
CA ASP A 16 9.11 -0.42 4.39
C ASP A 16 8.23 0.27 3.35
N VAL A 17 7.91 1.54 3.62
CA VAL A 17 7.11 2.38 2.73
C VAL A 17 8.02 3.38 2.04
N VAL A 18 8.32 3.13 0.76
CA VAL A 18 9.31 3.87 -0.03
C VAL A 18 8.60 4.64 -1.15
N PRO A 19 8.48 5.97 -1.06
CA PRO A 19 8.03 6.80 -2.18
C PRO A 19 8.95 6.62 -3.39
N ILE A 20 8.37 6.54 -4.60
CA ILE A 20 9.15 6.37 -5.83
C ILE A 20 9.15 7.68 -6.62
N ALA A 21 8.14 7.88 -7.48
CA ALA A 21 7.95 9.05 -8.30
C ALA A 21 6.45 9.33 -8.45
N GLY A 22 6.08 10.61 -8.53
CA GLY A 22 4.68 11.02 -8.63
C GLY A 22 3.84 10.47 -7.49
N THR A 23 2.71 9.82 -7.79
CA THR A 23 1.81 9.22 -6.79
C THR A 23 2.24 7.80 -6.37
N ALA A 24 3.25 7.19 -7.00
CA ALA A 24 3.62 5.80 -6.73
C ALA A 24 4.40 5.63 -5.41
N VAL A 25 4.01 4.62 -4.64
CA VAL A 25 4.66 4.22 -3.38
C VAL A 25 4.90 2.72 -3.42
N ARG A 26 6.13 2.30 -3.13
CA ARG A 26 6.53 0.89 -3.00
C ARG A 26 6.45 0.47 -1.54
N PHE A 27 5.74 -0.61 -1.28
CA PHE A 27 5.67 -1.29 0.00
C PHE A 27 6.54 -2.55 -0.10
N ARG A 28 7.66 -2.58 0.63
CA ARG A 28 8.56 -3.73 0.68
C ARG A 28 8.28 -4.53 1.96
N PRO A 29 7.94 -5.82 1.87
CA PRO A 29 7.77 -6.67 3.03
C PRO A 29 9.10 -6.90 3.75
N ARG A 30 9.05 -7.29 5.03
CA ARG A 30 10.23 -7.70 5.80
C ARG A 30 10.80 -9.03 5.34
N ASP A 31 9.94 -9.97 4.93
CA ASP A 31 10.38 -11.24 4.38
C ASP A 31 10.83 -11.03 2.93
N GLU A 32 12.10 -11.32 2.64
CA GLU A 32 12.69 -11.17 1.30
C GLU A 32 12.08 -12.13 0.27
N ARG A 33 11.40 -13.20 0.71
CA ARG A 33 10.66 -14.11 -0.17
C ARG A 33 9.41 -13.45 -0.75
N ASP A 34 8.84 -12.49 -0.02
CA ASP A 34 7.67 -11.75 -0.46
C ASP A 34 8.07 -10.62 -1.41
N ARG A 35 7.40 -10.55 -2.55
CA ARG A 35 7.69 -9.51 -3.55
C ARG A 35 7.10 -8.17 -3.12
N PRO A 36 7.80 -7.04 -3.28
CA PRO A 36 7.23 -5.71 -3.05
C PRO A 36 6.00 -5.42 -3.90
N VAL A 37 5.11 -4.56 -3.40
CA VAL A 37 3.95 -4.05 -4.15
C VAL A 37 4.06 -2.54 -4.35
N VAL A 38 3.67 -2.07 -5.54
CA VAL A 38 3.54 -0.64 -5.82
C VAL A 38 2.06 -0.28 -5.85
N LEU A 39 1.69 0.70 -5.03
CA LEU A 39 0.33 1.26 -5.00
C LEU A 39 0.43 2.76 -5.25
N TYR A 40 -0.65 3.34 -5.78
CA TYR A 40 -0.70 4.75 -6.16
C TYR A 40 -1.53 5.54 -5.17
N ARG A 41 -0.95 6.64 -4.68
CA ARG A 41 -1.64 7.66 -3.90
C ARG A 41 -2.85 8.19 -4.68
N PRO A 42 -3.98 8.45 -4.01
CA PRO A 42 -5.09 9.15 -4.63
C PRO A 42 -4.65 10.56 -5.09
N HIS A 43 -5.15 11.02 -6.25
CA HIS A 43 -4.90 12.37 -6.77
C HIS A 43 -6.04 12.83 -7.70
N PRO A 44 -6.59 14.05 -7.54
CA PRO A 44 -6.40 14.96 -6.41
C PRO A 44 -7.16 14.46 -5.17
N GLY A 45 -6.45 14.21 -4.06
CA GLY A 45 -7.09 13.74 -2.82
C GLY A 45 -6.09 13.11 -1.84
N LYS A 46 -6.42 13.08 -0.55
CA LYS A 46 -5.61 12.40 0.48
C LYS A 46 -6.26 11.10 0.98
N GLU A 47 -7.44 10.79 0.47
CA GLU A 47 -8.27 9.68 0.93
C GLU A 47 -8.46 8.63 -0.16
N LEU A 48 -8.46 7.37 0.27
CA LEU A 48 -8.78 6.25 -0.60
C LEU A 48 -10.30 6.15 -0.76
N SER A 49 -10.76 6.17 -2.01
CA SER A 49 -12.17 5.88 -2.33
C SER A 49 -12.53 4.44 -1.95
N PRO A 50 -13.81 4.12 -1.70
CA PRO A 50 -14.23 2.76 -1.36
C PRO A 50 -13.79 1.71 -2.39
N LEU A 51 -13.82 2.07 -3.68
CA LEU A 51 -13.33 1.20 -4.75
C LEU A 51 -11.82 0.95 -4.63
N LYS A 52 -11.03 2.00 -4.33
CA LYS A 52 -9.59 1.87 -4.19
C LYS A 52 -9.20 1.04 -2.97
N VAL A 53 -9.94 1.15 -1.87
CA VAL A 53 -9.75 0.29 -0.69
C VAL A 53 -9.94 -1.19 -1.05
N LYS A 54 -11.00 -1.53 -1.79
CA LYS A 54 -11.22 -2.92 -2.27
C LYS A 54 -10.11 -3.41 -3.19
N GLU A 55 -9.62 -2.55 -4.07
CA GLU A 55 -8.49 -2.86 -4.95
C GLU A 55 -7.21 -3.15 -4.15
N VAL A 56 -6.88 -2.30 -3.18
CA VAL A 56 -5.73 -2.49 -2.29
C VAL A 56 -5.86 -3.80 -1.52
N ALA A 57 -7.01 -4.05 -0.87
CA ALA A 57 -7.25 -5.28 -0.13
C ALA A 57 -7.09 -6.52 -1.01
N ARG A 58 -7.66 -6.51 -2.22
CA ARG A 58 -7.51 -7.61 -3.19
C ARG A 58 -6.05 -7.84 -3.60
N VAL A 59 -5.27 -6.77 -3.78
CA VAL A 59 -3.86 -6.88 -4.13
C VAL A 59 -3.04 -7.46 -2.98
N LEU A 60 -3.27 -6.96 -1.75
CA LEU A 60 -2.58 -7.46 -0.56
C LEU A 60 -2.95 -8.92 -0.28
N GLY A 61 -4.23 -9.29 -0.37
CA GLY A 61 -4.68 -10.66 -0.16
C GLY A 61 -4.13 -11.65 -1.18
N ARG A 62 -4.06 -11.26 -2.46
CA ARG A 62 -3.43 -12.09 -3.49
C ARG A 62 -1.93 -12.28 -3.31
N ARG A 63 -1.22 -11.31 -2.71
CA ARG A 63 0.24 -11.32 -2.64
C ARG A 63 0.79 -11.83 -1.32
N TYR A 64 0.09 -11.54 -0.22
CA TYR A 64 0.56 -11.83 1.14
C TYR A 64 -0.45 -12.68 1.95
N GLY A 65 -1.58 -13.08 1.37
CA GLY A 65 -2.59 -13.91 2.04
C GLY A 65 -3.42 -13.19 3.10
N TRP A 66 -3.51 -11.86 3.02
CA TRP A 66 -4.28 -11.00 3.93
C TRP A 66 -5.77 -10.88 3.58
#